data_AF-A0AAW0MQ61-F1
#
_entry.id   AF-A0AAW0MQ61-F1
#
_cell.length_a   1.000
_cell.length_b   1.000
_cell.length_c   1.000
_cell.angle_alpha   90.00
_cell.angle_beta   90.00
_cell.angle_gamma   90.00
#
_symmetry.space_group_name_H-M   'P 1'
#
loop_
_entity.id
_entity.type
_entity.pdbx_description
1 polymer ?
#
loop_
_entity_poly.entity_id
_entity_poly.type
_entity_poly.pdbx_seq_one_letter_code
_entity_poly.pdbx_strand_id
1 'polypeptide(L)'
;MSSKKGGTENTDKRPLRPTFQLRSQASIEANPEANAWANEERSGDAANPSYRFDLAELTAKITDTVGTVVEGKLDVINSKLDTIQATLDGTTKRLDEAESRISSAEDIIADMEVRLQRAESKILTLTRRVDDQETRSRRDNIRIFGVKEGIEGKNAISYFETWLPSLLNMKTKKGRFAWTGATEVWENRQWVRLEQSS
;
A
#
# COMPACT_ATOMS: atom_id res chain seq x y z
N MET A 1 43.31 -21.20 -13.26
CA MET A 1 44.03 -20.32 -12.31
C MET A 1 43.06 -20.06 -11.16
N SER A 2 43.06 -20.91 -10.13
CA SER A 2 43.84 -20.78 -8.88
C SER A 2 43.27 -19.66 -7.99
N SER A 3 42.85 -19.82 -6.74
CA SER A 3 42.91 -20.89 -5.71
C SER A 3 41.82 -20.58 -4.64
N LYS A 4 41.08 -21.51 -4.01
CA LYS A 4 41.37 -22.24 -2.73
C LYS A 4 42.24 -21.43 -1.72
N LYS A 5 41.98 -21.31 -0.41
CA LYS A 5 41.42 -22.21 0.63
C LYS A 5 41.27 -21.46 1.98
N GLY A 6 40.49 -22.04 2.92
CA GLY A 6 40.68 -21.97 4.40
C GLY A 6 39.72 -21.01 5.10
N GLY A 7 38.80 -21.40 5.99
CA GLY A 7 38.93 -22.29 7.16
C GLY A 7 39.42 -21.44 8.35
N THR A 8 38.62 -21.11 9.36
CA THR A 8 38.37 -21.97 10.55
C THR A 8 37.08 -21.62 11.29
N GLU A 9 36.48 -22.63 11.92
CA GLU A 9 35.44 -22.58 12.95
C GLU A 9 35.78 -21.61 14.09
N ASN A 10 34.78 -20.92 14.64
CA ASN A 10 34.69 -20.80 16.08
C ASN A 10 33.24 -20.73 16.54
N THR A 11 32.88 -21.69 17.38
CA THR A 11 31.59 -21.89 18.00
C THR A 11 31.47 -21.01 19.24
N ASP A 12 30.69 -19.93 19.18
CA ASP A 12 30.29 -19.20 20.41
C ASP A 12 28.78 -19.24 20.57
N LYS A 13 28.30 -20.40 21.05
CA LYS A 13 27.01 -20.51 21.70
C LYS A 13 27.15 -19.96 23.12
N ARG A 14 26.55 -18.80 23.41
CA ARG A 14 26.20 -18.41 24.78
C ARG A 14 24.83 -17.75 24.83
N PRO A 15 23.87 -18.38 25.50
CA PRO A 15 22.97 -17.66 26.38
C PRO A 15 23.33 -18.01 27.82
N LEU A 16 23.84 -17.03 28.57
CA LEU A 16 24.01 -17.14 30.02
C LEU A 16 22.62 -17.11 30.68
N ARG A 17 22.11 -18.29 31.08
CA ARG A 17 21.10 -18.40 32.14
C ARG A 17 21.81 -18.83 33.42
N PRO A 18 21.79 -18.03 34.50
CA PRO A 18 22.19 -18.55 35.80
C PRO A 18 21.04 -19.36 36.39
N THR A 19 21.22 -20.67 36.47
CA THR A 19 20.46 -21.56 37.34
C THR A 19 20.85 -21.29 38.78
N PHE A 20 19.92 -20.79 39.59
CA PHE A 20 20.08 -20.72 41.03
C PHE A 20 19.78 -22.10 41.63
N GLN A 21 20.83 -22.89 41.87
CA GLN A 21 20.74 -24.10 42.68
C GLN A 21 20.95 -23.71 44.14
N LEU A 22 19.93 -23.88 44.98
CA LEU A 22 20.04 -23.78 46.42
C LEU A 22 20.96 -24.88 46.94
N ARG A 23 22.17 -24.52 47.38
CA ARG A 23 23.07 -25.42 48.10
C ARG A 23 22.66 -25.46 49.57
N SER A 24 21.69 -26.33 49.91
CA SER A 24 21.40 -26.67 51.29
C SER A 24 22.18 -27.91 51.71
N GLN A 25 23.45 -27.77 52.11
CA GLN A 25 24.09 -28.70 53.04
C GLN A 25 25.24 -28.00 53.78
N ALA A 26 24.98 -27.62 55.03
CA ALA A 26 25.98 -27.55 56.08
C ALA A 26 25.36 -28.22 57.31
N SER A 27 25.80 -29.44 57.56
CA SER A 27 25.52 -30.22 58.77
C SER A 27 26.03 -29.42 59.97
N ILE A 28 25.15 -29.04 60.89
CA ILE A 28 25.55 -28.51 62.19
C ILE A 28 25.88 -29.73 63.06
N GLU A 29 27.15 -30.15 63.04
CA GLU A 29 27.67 -31.09 64.04
C GLU A 29 27.71 -30.38 65.40
N ALA A 30 26.95 -30.90 66.35
CA ALA A 30 26.89 -30.39 67.72
C ALA A 30 28.19 -30.70 68.47
N ASN A 31 28.87 -29.66 68.98
CA ASN A 31 30.01 -29.79 69.86
C ASN A 31 29.56 -30.23 71.27
N PRO A 32 29.98 -31.40 71.79
CA PRO A 32 29.47 -31.95 73.04
C PRO A 32 30.12 -31.40 74.32
N GLU A 33 31.15 -30.54 74.25
CA GLU A 33 31.91 -30.13 75.45
C GLU A 33 31.46 -28.80 76.10
N ALA A 34 30.42 -28.13 75.59
CA ALA A 34 30.00 -26.84 76.13
C ALA A 34 29.00 -26.92 77.31
N ASN A 35 28.61 -28.13 77.74
CA ASN A 35 27.54 -28.30 78.73
C ASN A 35 28.03 -28.98 80.01
N ALA A 36 28.93 -28.32 80.75
CA ALA A 36 29.44 -28.84 82.01
C ALA A 36 29.36 -27.85 83.20
N TRP A 37 29.03 -26.57 83.03
CA TRP A 37 29.00 -25.59 84.13
C TRP A 37 27.63 -24.90 84.31
N ALA A 38 26.55 -25.69 84.32
CA ALA A 38 25.23 -25.17 84.62
C ALA A 38 24.53 -26.06 85.64
N ASN A 39 24.81 -25.84 86.92
CA ASN A 39 23.82 -25.96 88.00
C ASN A 39 24.38 -25.36 89.29
N GLU A 40 24.11 -24.08 89.50
CA GLU A 40 24.00 -23.50 90.83
C GLU A 40 22.86 -22.46 90.79
N GLU A 41 21.71 -22.86 91.33
CA GLU A 41 20.59 -21.98 91.58
C GLU A 41 21.01 -20.89 92.55
N ARG A 42 20.96 -19.62 92.12
CA ARG A 42 21.01 -18.50 93.05
C ARG A 42 19.92 -17.48 92.72
N SER A 43 18.95 -17.46 93.63
CA SER A 43 17.90 -16.47 93.79
C SER A 43 18.47 -15.04 93.85
N GLY A 44 17.85 -14.12 93.12
CA GLY A 44 18.15 -12.70 93.13
C GLY A 44 17.19 -11.92 92.23
N ASP A 45 16.24 -11.21 92.86
CA ASP A 45 15.30 -10.30 92.24
C ASP A 45 15.99 -9.15 91.47
N ALA A 46 15.67 -9.03 90.19
CA ALA A 46 15.68 -7.76 89.46
C ALA A 46 14.77 -7.88 88.23
N ALA A 47 13.58 -7.28 88.30
CA ALA A 47 12.64 -7.21 87.20
C ALA A 47 13.25 -6.41 86.03
N ASN A 48 13.82 -7.13 85.06
CA ASN A 48 14.07 -6.62 83.73
C ASN A 48 12.89 -7.06 82.85
N PRO A 49 12.00 -6.16 82.38
CA PRO A 49 10.96 -6.54 81.44
C PRO A 49 11.63 -6.84 80.10
N SER A 50 12.13 -8.07 79.98
CA SER A 50 12.65 -8.59 78.73
C SER A 50 11.52 -8.53 77.71
N TYR A 51 11.62 -7.58 76.79
CA TYR A 51 10.81 -7.53 75.58
C TYR A 51 11.09 -8.81 74.80
N ARG A 52 10.31 -9.85 75.08
CA ARG A 52 10.38 -11.13 74.40
C ARG A 52 9.79 -10.92 73.00
N PHE A 53 10.65 -10.55 72.06
CA PHE A 53 10.28 -10.40 70.66
C PHE A 53 10.22 -11.78 70.02
N ASP A 54 9.03 -12.27 69.70
CA ASP A 54 8.86 -13.57 69.08
C ASP A 54 9.21 -13.49 67.58
N LEU A 55 10.42 -13.94 67.25
CA LEU A 55 10.92 -13.98 65.88
C LEU A 55 10.06 -14.91 64.98
N ALA A 56 9.42 -15.93 65.56
CA ALA A 56 8.54 -16.84 64.81
C ALA A 56 7.23 -16.13 64.43
N GLU A 57 6.67 -15.32 65.33
CA GLU A 57 5.48 -14.53 65.06
C GLU A 57 5.75 -13.44 64.00
N LEU A 58 6.89 -12.74 64.11
CA LEU A 58 7.28 -11.74 63.12
C LEU A 58 7.48 -12.37 61.73
N THR A 59 8.21 -13.49 61.65
CA THR A 59 8.46 -14.16 60.36
C THR A 59 7.19 -14.71 59.74
N ALA A 60 6.26 -15.23 60.54
CA ALA A 60 4.92 -15.62 60.08
C ALA A 60 4.15 -14.43 59.50
N LYS A 61 4.12 -13.29 60.21
CA LYS A 61 3.44 -12.07 59.75
C LYS A 61 4.05 -11.45 58.50
N ILE A 62 5.39 -11.45 58.39
CA ILE A 62 6.09 -11.03 57.17
C ILE A 62 5.74 -11.97 56.02
N THR A 63 5.74 -13.28 56.25
CA THR A 63 5.42 -14.27 55.20
C THR A 63 3.98 -14.12 54.71
N ASP A 64 3.02 -13.89 55.62
CA ASP A 64 1.61 -13.65 55.30
C ASP A 64 1.40 -12.33 54.54
N THR A 65 2.00 -11.23 55.01
CA THR A 65 1.94 -9.93 54.31
C THR A 65 2.60 -9.98 52.94
N VAL A 66 3.72 -10.69 52.78
CA VAL A 66 4.35 -10.89 51.48
C VAL A 66 3.48 -11.76 50.59
N GLY A 67 2.90 -12.84 51.11
CA GLY A 67 1.98 -13.73 50.39
C GLY A 67 0.79 -12.97 49.82
N THR A 68 0.08 -12.23 50.67
CA THR A 68 -1.08 -11.41 50.27
C THR A 68 -0.71 -10.32 49.24
N VAL A 69 0.44 -9.67 49.38
CA VAL A 69 0.91 -8.67 48.39
C VAL A 69 1.28 -9.34 47.05
N VAL A 70 1.89 -10.51 47.08
CA VAL A 70 2.26 -11.26 45.86
C VAL A 70 1.02 -11.77 45.14
N GLU A 71 0.06 -12.35 45.85
CA GLU A 71 -1.23 -12.80 45.29
C GLU A 71 -1.98 -11.62 44.67
N GLY A 72 -2.12 -10.50 45.38
CA GLY A 72 -2.78 -9.31 44.85
C GLY A 72 -2.09 -8.74 43.61
N LYS A 73 -0.75 -8.76 43.54
CA LYS A 73 -0.01 -8.36 42.33
C LYS A 73 -0.19 -9.35 41.19
N LEU A 74 -0.23 -10.64 41.47
CA LEU A 74 -0.41 -11.70 40.49
C LEU A 74 -1.81 -11.60 39.85
N ASP A 75 -2.85 -11.32 40.64
CA ASP A 75 -4.21 -11.07 40.14
C ASP A 75 -4.28 -9.84 39.24
N VAL A 76 -3.59 -8.75 39.61
CA VAL A 76 -3.49 -7.56 38.77
C VAL A 76 -2.73 -7.85 37.47
N ILE A 77 -1.72 -8.71 37.48
CA ILE A 77 -0.99 -9.11 36.27
C ILE A 77 -1.88 -9.97 35.37
N ASN A 78 -2.59 -10.96 35.92
CA ASN A 78 -3.48 -11.83 35.16
C ASN A 78 -4.60 -11.02 34.50
N SER A 79 -5.26 -10.11 35.23
CA SER A 79 -6.30 -9.26 34.66
C SER A 79 -5.79 -8.35 33.53
N LYS A 80 -4.56 -7.83 33.64
CA LYS A 80 -3.91 -7.09 32.55
C LYS A 80 -3.57 -7.98 31.36
N LEU A 81 -3.11 -9.20 31.60
CA LEU A 81 -2.82 -10.18 30.54
C LEU A 81 -4.11 -10.53 29.77
N ASP A 82 -5.21 -10.79 30.47
CA ASP A 82 -6.51 -11.06 29.85
C ASP A 82 -6.98 -9.88 29.00
N THR A 83 -6.79 -8.65 29.51
CA THR A 83 -7.12 -7.43 28.77
C THR A 83 -6.26 -7.31 27.51
N ILE A 84 -4.95 -7.55 27.61
CA ILE A 84 -4.04 -7.51 26.47
C ILE A 84 -4.44 -8.56 25.44
N GLN A 85 -4.74 -9.80 25.86
CA GLN A 85 -5.18 -10.86 24.98
C GLN A 85 -6.48 -10.50 24.25
N ALA A 86 -7.47 -9.96 24.96
CA ALA A 86 -8.72 -9.50 24.34
C ALA A 86 -8.49 -8.36 23.33
N THR A 87 -7.60 -7.42 23.64
CA THR A 87 -7.24 -6.35 22.69
C THR A 87 -6.51 -6.90 21.47
N LEU A 88 -5.60 -7.86 21.66
CA LEU A 88 -4.86 -8.50 20.58
C LEU A 88 -5.81 -9.24 19.64
N ASP A 89 -6.71 -10.06 20.17
CA ASP A 89 -7.74 -10.75 19.40
C ASP A 89 -8.62 -9.78 18.61
N GLY A 90 -8.99 -8.66 19.23
CA GLY A 90 -9.72 -7.57 18.57
C GLY A 90 -8.92 -6.92 17.44
N THR A 91 -7.63 -6.70 17.63
CA THR A 91 -6.76 -6.14 16.58
C THR A 91 -6.53 -7.11 15.44
N THR A 92 -6.35 -8.41 15.71
CA THR A 92 -6.19 -9.44 14.68
C THR A 92 -7.43 -9.53 13.81
N LYS A 93 -8.63 -9.56 14.40
CA LYS A 93 -9.89 -9.57 13.61
C LYS A 93 -10.04 -8.35 12.71
N ARG A 94 -9.69 -7.17 13.22
CA ARG A 94 -9.73 -5.93 12.42
C ARG A 94 -8.68 -5.92 11.32
N LEU A 95 -7.53 -6.55 11.54
CA LEU A 95 -6.49 -6.71 10.54
C LEU A 95 -6.97 -7.64 9.42
N ASP A 96 -7.52 -8.80 9.77
CA ASP A 96 -8.07 -9.77 8.79
C ASP A 96 -9.16 -9.12 7.91
N GLU A 97 -10.05 -8.32 8.51
CA GLU A 97 -11.08 -7.58 7.78
C GLU A 97 -10.47 -6.53 6.85
N ALA A 98 -9.44 -5.80 7.31
CA ALA A 98 -8.75 -4.81 6.50
C ALA A 98 -8.03 -5.48 5.31
N GLU A 99 -7.33 -6.60 5.53
CA GLU A 99 -6.66 -7.37 4.49
C GLU A 99 -7.67 -7.88 3.44
N SER A 100 -8.82 -8.41 3.88
CA SER A 100 -9.89 -8.85 2.98
C SER A 100 -10.45 -7.71 2.13
N ARG A 101 -10.67 -6.54 2.73
CA ARG A 101 -11.13 -5.34 2.02
C ARG A 101 -10.08 -4.81 1.04
N ILE A 102 -8.80 -4.86 1.40
CA ILE A 102 -7.70 -4.46 0.52
C ILE A 102 -7.64 -5.40 -0.69
N SER A 103 -7.64 -6.71 -0.47
CA SER A 103 -7.64 -7.70 -1.55
C SER A 103 -8.83 -7.50 -2.50
N SER A 104 -10.02 -7.26 -1.97
CA SER A 104 -11.21 -6.97 -2.79
C SER A 104 -11.06 -5.66 -3.60
N ALA A 105 -10.44 -4.64 -3.01
CA ALA A 105 -10.20 -3.37 -3.69
C ALA A 105 -9.14 -3.51 -4.79
N GLU A 106 -8.09 -4.29 -4.55
CA GLU A 106 -7.04 -4.61 -5.54
C GLU A 106 -7.64 -5.33 -6.76
N ASP A 107 -8.50 -6.32 -6.54
CA ASP A 107 -9.19 -7.04 -7.63
C ASP A 107 -10.07 -6.10 -8.48
N ILE A 108 -10.79 -5.18 -7.82
CA ILE A 108 -11.63 -4.18 -8.51
C ILE A 108 -10.76 -3.23 -9.33
N ILE A 109 -9.64 -2.76 -8.77
CA ILE A 109 -8.71 -1.87 -9.47
C ILE A 109 -8.14 -2.56 -10.71
N ALA A 110 -7.76 -3.84 -10.60
CA ALA A 110 -7.26 -4.62 -11.73
C ALA A 110 -8.32 -4.78 -12.84
N ASP A 111 -9.58 -5.07 -12.51
CA ASP A 111 -10.67 -5.10 -13.51
C ASP A 111 -10.88 -3.73 -14.18
N MET A 112 -10.85 -2.65 -13.38
CA MET A 112 -10.99 -1.28 -13.89
C MET A 112 -9.88 -0.93 -14.87
N GLU A 113 -8.63 -1.30 -14.58
CA GLU A 113 -7.49 -1.05 -15.46
C GLU A 113 -7.66 -1.76 -16.81
N VAL A 114 -8.05 -3.04 -16.80
CA VAL A 114 -8.32 -3.80 -18.03
C VAL A 114 -9.44 -3.15 -18.86
N ARG A 115 -10.50 -2.68 -18.20
CA ARG A 115 -11.62 -2.00 -18.87
C ARG A 115 -11.21 -0.66 -19.44
N LEU A 116 -10.36 0.08 -18.74
CA LEU A 116 -9.82 1.36 -19.21
C LEU A 116 -8.98 1.17 -20.48
N GLN A 117 -8.02 0.22 -20.47
CA GLN A 117 -7.18 -0.08 -21.63
C GLN A 117 -8.02 -0.50 -22.86
N ARG A 118 -9.08 -1.29 -22.63
CA ARG A 118 -10.02 -1.67 -23.69
C ARG A 118 -10.81 -0.47 -24.22
N ALA A 119 -11.22 0.45 -23.35
CA ALA A 119 -11.92 1.67 -23.76
C ALA A 119 -11.00 2.60 -24.56
N GLU A 120 -9.76 2.82 -24.11
CA GLU A 120 -8.75 3.61 -24.82
C GLU A 120 -8.48 3.04 -26.22
N SER A 121 -8.31 1.72 -26.33
CA SER A 121 -8.10 1.05 -27.61
C SER A 121 -9.29 1.23 -28.57
N LYS A 122 -10.51 1.19 -28.04
CA LYS A 122 -11.73 1.46 -28.81
C LYS A 122 -11.80 2.91 -29.28
N ILE A 123 -11.51 3.85 -28.39
CA ILE A 123 -11.49 5.29 -28.73
C ILE A 123 -10.49 5.52 -29.86
N LEU A 124 -9.25 5.05 -29.73
CA LEU A 124 -8.22 5.20 -30.75
C LEU A 124 -8.61 4.58 -32.10
N THR A 125 -9.28 3.41 -32.08
CA THR A 125 -9.82 2.79 -33.30
C THR A 125 -10.93 3.63 -33.92
N LEU A 126 -11.85 4.16 -33.10
CA LEU A 126 -12.95 5.01 -33.58
C LEU A 126 -12.42 6.33 -34.14
N THR A 127 -11.47 6.98 -33.47
CA THR A 127 -10.81 8.20 -33.97
C THR A 127 -10.20 7.96 -35.34
N ARG A 128 -9.41 6.88 -35.52
CA ARG A 128 -8.85 6.54 -36.84
C ARG A 128 -9.92 6.30 -37.91
N ARG A 129 -11.04 5.69 -37.55
CA ARG A 129 -12.16 5.47 -38.48
C ARG A 129 -12.84 6.78 -38.86
N VAL A 130 -13.00 7.71 -37.92
CA VAL A 130 -13.54 9.05 -38.18
C VAL A 130 -12.59 9.82 -39.09
N ASP A 131 -11.28 9.79 -38.82
CA ASP A 131 -10.27 10.45 -39.64
C ASP A 131 -10.24 9.88 -41.08
N ASP A 132 -10.33 8.56 -41.24
CA ASP A 132 -10.41 7.91 -42.56
C ASP A 132 -11.72 8.29 -43.29
N GLN A 133 -12.85 8.34 -42.58
CA GLN A 133 -14.13 8.78 -43.15
C GLN A 133 -14.08 10.25 -43.57
N GLU A 134 -13.52 11.14 -42.77
CA GLU A 134 -13.35 12.55 -43.09
C GLU A 134 -12.42 12.72 -44.29
N THR A 135 -11.32 11.98 -44.34
CA THR A 135 -10.38 12.01 -45.47
C THR A 135 -11.03 11.50 -46.75
N ARG A 136 -11.78 10.40 -46.71
CA ARG A 136 -12.51 9.88 -47.88
C ARG A 136 -13.60 10.84 -48.35
N SER A 137 -14.36 11.41 -47.41
CA SER A 137 -15.40 12.39 -47.72
C SER A 137 -14.83 13.67 -48.35
N ARG A 138 -13.57 14.01 -48.05
CA ARG A 138 -12.89 15.19 -48.62
C ARG A 138 -11.93 14.87 -49.76
N ARG A 139 -11.73 13.60 -50.13
CA ARG A 139 -10.74 13.20 -51.13
C ARG A 139 -11.01 13.84 -52.50
N ASP A 140 -12.30 13.92 -52.85
CA ASP A 140 -12.75 14.45 -54.13
C ASP A 140 -13.04 15.95 -54.06
N ASN A 141 -12.72 16.58 -52.92
CA ASN A 141 -12.88 18.02 -52.69
C ASN A 141 -11.58 18.76 -52.97
N ILE A 142 -11.61 19.70 -53.92
CA ILE A 142 -10.53 20.67 -54.10
C ILE A 142 -10.86 22.00 -53.42
N ARG A 143 -9.82 22.75 -53.00
CA ARG A 143 -9.92 24.13 -52.49
C ARG A 143 -9.11 25.06 -53.39
N ILE A 144 -9.69 26.20 -53.75
CA ILE A 144 -9.07 27.16 -54.67
C ILE A 144 -8.90 28.49 -53.93
N PHE A 145 -7.68 29.03 -53.93
CA PHE A 145 -7.36 30.26 -53.22
C PHE A 145 -7.14 31.44 -54.18
N GLY A 146 -7.43 32.66 -53.73
CA GLY A 146 -7.17 33.89 -54.50
C GLY A 146 -8.21 34.22 -55.58
N VAL A 147 -9.37 33.56 -55.56
CA VAL A 147 -10.52 33.90 -56.40
C VAL A 147 -11.17 35.18 -55.86
N LYS A 148 -11.46 36.16 -56.72
CA LYS A 148 -12.11 37.41 -56.30
C LYS A 148 -13.61 37.15 -56.06
N GLU A 149 -14.15 37.72 -54.99
CA GLU A 149 -15.58 37.65 -54.66
C GLU A 149 -16.46 38.05 -55.85
N GLY A 150 -17.46 37.21 -56.15
CA GLY A 150 -18.49 37.50 -57.15
C GLY A 150 -18.12 37.23 -58.61
N ILE A 151 -16.91 36.76 -58.92
CA ILE A 151 -16.53 36.43 -60.33
C ILE A 151 -17.33 35.26 -60.91
N GLU A 152 -17.84 34.41 -60.02
CA GLU A 152 -18.61 33.21 -60.32
C GLU A 152 -20.05 33.52 -60.79
N GLY A 153 -20.53 34.74 -60.54
CA GLY A 153 -21.89 35.14 -60.89
C GLY A 153 -22.98 34.37 -60.12
N LYS A 154 -24.06 33.99 -60.80
CA LYS A 154 -25.22 33.31 -60.18
C LYS A 154 -25.04 31.79 -60.02
N ASN A 155 -24.08 31.18 -60.71
CA ASN A 155 -23.90 29.72 -60.69
C ASN A 155 -22.41 29.35 -60.75
N ALA A 156 -21.81 29.22 -59.56
CA ALA A 156 -20.40 28.87 -59.36
C ALA A 156 -19.97 27.59 -60.09
N ILE A 157 -20.82 26.57 -60.12
CA ILE A 157 -20.51 25.29 -60.76
C ILE A 157 -20.16 25.54 -62.23
N SER A 158 -21.05 26.20 -62.98
CA SER A 158 -20.87 26.45 -64.41
C SER A 158 -19.61 27.26 -64.75
N TYR A 159 -19.21 28.17 -63.86
CA TYR A 159 -17.97 28.92 -63.99
C TYR A 159 -16.76 28.00 -63.88
N PHE A 160 -16.67 27.19 -62.82
CA PHE A 160 -15.53 26.28 -62.60
C PHE A 160 -15.48 25.11 -63.59
N GLU A 161 -16.60 24.69 -64.17
CA GLU A 161 -16.62 23.68 -65.22
C GLU A 161 -15.79 24.08 -66.46
N THR A 162 -15.72 25.39 -66.76
CA THR A 162 -15.05 25.93 -67.97
C THR A 162 -13.75 26.68 -67.67
N TRP A 163 -13.69 27.39 -66.53
CA TRP A 163 -12.53 28.16 -66.12
C TRP A 163 -11.33 27.28 -65.79
N LEU A 164 -11.54 26.21 -65.01
CA LEU A 164 -10.45 25.36 -64.53
C LEU A 164 -9.72 24.59 -65.65
N PRO A 165 -10.43 23.96 -66.63
CA PRO A 165 -9.76 23.36 -67.80
C PRO A 165 -9.00 24.38 -68.65
N SER A 166 -9.55 25.59 -68.80
CA SER A 166 -8.94 26.66 -69.59
C SER A 166 -7.67 27.19 -68.93
N LEU A 167 -7.70 27.37 -67.60
CA LEU A 167 -6.55 27.81 -66.81
C LEU A 167 -5.39 26.81 -66.87
N LEU A 168 -5.70 25.52 -66.75
CA LEU A 168 -4.71 24.44 -66.76
C LEU A 168 -4.35 23.96 -68.18
N ASN A 169 -4.96 24.56 -69.22
CA ASN A 169 -4.77 24.23 -70.64
C ASN A 169 -4.88 22.73 -70.95
N MET A 170 -5.87 22.06 -70.35
CA MET A 170 -6.04 20.61 -70.41
C MET A 170 -7.22 20.22 -71.30
N LYS A 171 -7.02 19.22 -72.16
CA LYS A 171 -8.08 18.67 -73.02
C LYS A 171 -8.92 17.66 -72.23
N THR A 172 -10.13 18.04 -71.85
CA THR A 172 -11.10 17.16 -71.18
C THR A 172 -11.98 16.43 -72.19
N LYS A 173 -12.35 15.17 -71.92
CA LYS A 173 -13.14 14.33 -72.85
C LYS A 173 -14.50 14.93 -73.23
N LYS A 174 -15.09 15.76 -72.35
CA LYS A 174 -16.38 16.44 -72.55
C LYS A 174 -16.25 17.98 -72.67
N GLY A 175 -15.04 18.51 -72.70
CA GLY A 175 -14.78 19.96 -72.68
C GLY A 175 -15.05 20.65 -71.35
N ARG A 176 -15.52 19.93 -70.31
CA ARG A 176 -15.81 20.45 -68.96
C ARG A 176 -15.51 19.42 -67.86
N PHE A 177 -15.22 19.90 -66.65
CA PHE A 177 -15.28 19.08 -65.43
C PHE A 177 -16.71 18.98 -64.92
N ALA A 178 -17.10 17.85 -64.35
CA ALA A 178 -18.41 17.70 -63.70
C ALA A 178 -18.21 17.88 -62.20
N TRP A 179 -18.83 18.93 -61.64
CA TRP A 179 -18.80 19.22 -60.21
C TRP A 179 -20.20 18.98 -59.62
N THR A 180 -20.30 18.32 -58.46
CA THR A 180 -21.60 18.07 -57.81
C THR A 180 -22.05 19.22 -56.92
N GLY A 181 -21.13 20.06 -56.47
CA GLY A 181 -21.42 21.22 -55.63
C GLY A 181 -20.28 22.22 -55.61
N ALA A 182 -20.62 23.48 -55.35
CA ALA A 182 -19.67 24.57 -55.12
C ALA A 182 -20.14 25.35 -53.89
N THR A 183 -19.29 25.49 -52.87
CA THR A 183 -19.66 26.19 -51.62
C THR A 183 -18.53 27.04 -51.10
N GLU A 184 -18.81 28.33 -50.87
CA GLU A 184 -17.91 29.29 -50.25
C GLU A 184 -17.75 29.01 -48.74
N VAL A 185 -16.52 28.99 -48.25
CA VAL A 185 -16.21 28.70 -46.83
C VAL A 185 -15.54 29.91 -46.20
N TRP A 186 -16.29 30.61 -45.35
CA TRP A 186 -15.92 31.92 -44.77
C TRP A 186 -14.82 31.86 -43.71
N GLU A 187 -14.41 30.67 -43.26
CA GLU A 187 -13.55 30.51 -42.08
C GLU A 187 -12.08 30.94 -42.27
N ASN A 188 -11.66 31.41 -43.46
CA ASN A 188 -10.33 32.01 -43.67
C ASN A 188 -10.18 32.89 -44.94
N ARG A 189 -11.26 33.53 -45.46
CA ARG A 189 -11.26 34.25 -46.77
C ARG A 189 -10.80 33.37 -47.96
N GLN A 190 -11.38 32.17 -48.11
CA GLN A 190 -10.91 31.19 -49.09
C GLN A 190 -12.07 30.46 -49.81
N TRP A 191 -11.88 30.15 -51.10
CA TRP A 191 -12.94 29.76 -52.03
C TRP A 191 -13.09 28.23 -52.23
N VAL A 192 -14.36 27.83 -52.28
CA VAL A 192 -15.03 26.72 -52.99
C VAL A 192 -14.54 25.30 -52.72
N ARG A 193 -15.34 24.55 -51.94
CA ARG A 193 -15.40 23.08 -52.01
C ARG A 193 -16.03 22.70 -53.35
N LEU A 194 -15.27 22.01 -54.20
CA LEU A 194 -15.80 21.39 -55.41
C LEU A 194 -15.72 19.86 -55.27
N GLU A 195 -16.88 19.20 -55.20
CA GLU A 195 -16.97 17.73 -55.15
C GLU A 195 -16.94 17.15 -56.58
N GLN A 196 -16.04 16.19 -56.86
CA GLN A 196 -16.05 15.42 -58.12
C GLN A 196 -16.86 14.13 -57.97
N SER A 197 -17.73 13.82 -58.94
CA SER A 197 -18.27 12.48 -59.11
C SER A 197 -17.22 11.60 -59.79
N SER A 198 -16.97 10.43 -59.20
CA SER A 198 -16.32 9.32 -59.91
C SER A 198 -17.17 8.82 -61.08
#